data_AF-A0A371HFY1-F1
#
_entry.id   AF-A0A371HFY1-F1
#
_cell.length_a   1.000
_cell.length_b   1.000
_cell.length_c   1.000
_cell.angle_alpha   90.00
_cell.angle_beta   90.00
_cell.angle_gamma   90.00
#
_symmetry.space_group_name_H-M   'P 1'
#
loop_
_entity.id
_entity.type
_entity.pdbx_description
1 polymer ?
#
loop_
_entity_poly.entity_id
_entity_poly.type
_entity_poly.pdbx_seq_one_letter_code
_entity_poly.pdbx_strand_id
1 'polypeptide(L)'
;MYISGGNDKLCCKLFPGDGNAASRSIQTFKDLAESFVSQFATNKVKRLEVADLFNIKQAEGESLKGYLACFNNTTVRVDDPD
;
A
#
# COMPACT_ATOMS: atom_id res chain seq x y z
N MET A 1 -16.24 -8.77 -28.32
CA MET A 1 -15.51 -7.96 -29.32
C MET A 1 -14.17 -8.64 -29.55
N TYR A 2 -13.92 -9.05 -30.79
CA TYR A 2 -12.78 -9.86 -31.24
C TYR A 2 -11.50 -9.01 -31.27
N ILE A 3 -10.37 -9.62 -30.96
CA ILE A 3 -9.04 -8.99 -30.84
C ILE A 3 -8.44 -8.91 -32.24
N SER A 4 -8.05 -7.72 -32.71
CA SER A 4 -7.23 -7.57 -33.93
C SER A 4 -6.01 -6.72 -33.62
N GLY A 5 -4.83 -7.25 -33.93
CA GLY A 5 -3.53 -6.73 -33.54
C GLY A 5 -3.17 -5.35 -34.07
N GLY A 6 -2.21 -4.73 -33.38
CA GLY A 6 -1.51 -3.54 -33.84
C GLY A 6 -1.11 -2.62 -32.69
N ASN A 7 0.21 -2.57 -32.46
CA ASN A 7 0.98 -1.58 -31.70
C ASN A 7 0.77 -1.53 -30.17
N ASP A 8 1.82 -2.00 -29.50
CA ASP A 8 2.18 -2.07 -28.08
C ASP A 8 2.12 -0.74 -27.31
N LYS A 9 1.48 0.28 -27.89
CA LYS A 9 1.26 1.57 -27.27
C LYS A 9 0.05 1.47 -26.36
N LEU A 10 0.28 0.94 -25.17
CA LEU A 10 -0.68 0.99 -24.07
C LEU A 10 -0.97 2.46 -23.76
N CYS A 11 -2.09 2.99 -24.30
CA CYS A 11 -2.65 4.24 -23.84
C CYS A 11 -3.10 4.04 -22.39
N CYS A 12 -2.18 4.28 -21.46
CA CYS A 12 -2.45 4.30 -20.04
C CYS A 12 -3.43 5.45 -19.80
N LYS A 13 -4.74 5.14 -19.74
CA LYS A 13 -5.75 6.11 -19.33
C LYS A 13 -5.43 6.50 -17.90
N LEU A 14 -5.04 7.75 -17.73
CA LEU A 14 -4.71 8.39 -16.47
C LEU A 14 -5.90 8.27 -15.50
N PHE A 15 -5.72 7.60 -14.38
CA PHE A 15 -6.65 7.70 -13.27
C PHE A 15 -6.53 9.11 -12.67
N PRO A 16 -7.61 9.90 -12.57
CA PRO A 16 -7.53 11.23 -12.00
C PRO A 16 -7.43 11.10 -10.48
N GLY A 17 -6.21 11.20 -9.97
CA GLY A 17 -5.93 11.26 -8.54
C GLY A 17 -4.44 11.44 -8.28
N ASP A 18 -4.02 12.71 -8.14
CA ASP A 18 -2.77 13.28 -7.57
C ASP A 18 -1.41 12.61 -7.81
N GLY A 19 -1.33 11.59 -8.67
CA GLY A 19 -0.08 11.02 -9.14
C GLY A 19 0.40 11.81 -10.34
N ASN A 20 1.39 12.69 -10.12
CA ASN A 20 2.17 13.27 -11.21
C ASN A 20 2.92 12.11 -11.90
N ALA A 21 2.24 11.40 -12.81
CA ALA A 21 2.86 10.40 -13.65
C ALA A 21 3.83 11.16 -14.55
N ALA A 22 5.13 11.03 -14.27
CA ALA A 22 6.18 11.62 -15.08
C ALA A 22 5.90 11.26 -16.54
N SER A 23 5.46 12.26 -17.30
CA SER A 23 5.00 12.18 -18.68
C SER A 23 6.13 11.90 -19.67
N ARG A 24 7.20 11.24 -19.20
CA ARG A 24 8.33 10.79 -19.99
C ARG A 24 8.38 9.27 -19.97
N SER A 25 7.65 8.71 -20.94
CA SER A 25 7.99 7.45 -21.59
C SER A 25 7.82 6.16 -20.77
N ILE A 26 6.62 5.90 -20.25
CA ILE A 26 6.18 4.52 -20.00
C ILE A 26 5.87 3.91 -21.38
N GLN A 27 6.76 3.05 -21.89
CA GLN A 27 6.61 2.43 -23.21
C GLN A 27 6.00 1.04 -23.14
N THR A 28 6.13 0.37 -22.00
CA THR A 28 5.63 -1.00 -21.79
C THR A 28 4.80 -1.12 -20.51
N PHE A 29 3.97 -2.17 -20.43
CA PHE A 29 3.25 -2.52 -19.21
C PHE A 29 4.21 -2.75 -18.03
N LYS A 30 5.41 -3.26 -18.32
CA LYS A 30 6.44 -3.50 -17.31
C LYS A 30 6.91 -2.19 -16.67
N ASP A 31 7.18 -1.17 -17.48
CA ASP A 31 7.57 0.16 -16.97
C ASP A 31 6.46 0.79 -16.10
N LEU A 32 5.20 0.56 -16.49
CA LEU A 32 4.05 1.00 -15.71
C LEU A 32 3.98 0.27 -14.36
N ALA A 33 4.10 -1.06 -14.38
CA ALA A 33 4.07 -1.87 -13.18
C ALA A 33 5.23 -1.52 -12.24
N GLU A 34 6.43 -1.30 -12.76
CA GLU A 34 7.59 -0.87 -11.99
C GLU A 34 7.39 0.54 -11.41
N SER A 35 6.83 1.49 -12.18
CA SER A 35 6.52 2.83 -11.66
C SER A 35 5.41 2.80 -10.61
N PHE A 36 4.38 1.97 -10.78
CA PHE A 36 3.31 1.79 -9.81
C PHE A 36 3.86 1.19 -8.51
N VAL A 37 4.62 0.10 -8.61
CA VAL A 37 5.29 -0.49 -7.46
C VAL A 37 6.25 0.53 -6.83
N SER A 38 7.04 1.30 -7.57
CA SER A 38 7.92 2.31 -6.96
C SER A 38 7.14 3.41 -6.23
N GLN A 39 6.00 3.86 -6.76
CA GLN A 39 5.16 4.87 -6.10
C GLN A 39 4.46 4.33 -4.85
N PHE A 40 3.92 3.10 -4.91
CA PHE A 40 3.10 2.53 -3.86
C PHE A 40 3.85 1.60 -2.90
N ALA A 41 5.03 1.07 -3.28
CA ALA A 41 5.94 0.33 -2.40
C ALA A 41 6.69 1.26 -1.45
N THR A 42 6.63 2.58 -1.68
CA THR A 42 7.00 3.59 -0.68
C THR A 42 5.87 3.74 0.37
N ASN A 43 5.22 2.65 0.74
CA ASN A 43 4.46 2.60 1.99
C ASN A 43 5.51 2.58 3.11
N LYS A 44 6.07 3.76 3.41
CA LYS A 44 6.72 3.97 4.69
C LYS A 44 5.68 3.54 5.70
N VAL A 45 5.95 2.45 6.42
CA VAL A 45 5.12 1.99 7.51
C VAL A 45 4.80 3.24 8.32
N LYS A 46 3.56 3.70 8.27
CA LYS A 46 3.17 4.87 9.05
C LYS A 46 3.59 4.56 10.49
N ARG A 47 4.39 5.44 11.11
CA ARG A 47 4.67 5.30 12.55
C ARG A 47 3.32 5.18 13.21
N LEU A 48 3.11 4.03 13.85
CA LEU A 48 1.93 3.78 14.64
C LEU A 48 1.98 4.79 15.78
N GLU A 49 0.93 5.59 15.94
CA GLU A 49 0.86 6.56 17.01
C GLU A 49 0.23 5.91 18.25
N VAL A 50 0.48 6.49 19.43
CA VAL A 50 -0.19 6.07 20.66
C VAL A 50 -1.72 6.16 20.52
N ALA A 51 -2.22 7.09 19.69
CA ALA A 51 -3.63 7.21 19.36
C ALA A 51 -4.22 5.94 18.71
N ASP A 52 -3.43 5.21 17.92
CA ASP A 52 -3.86 3.98 17.26
C ASP A 52 -4.01 2.81 18.24
N LEU A 53 -3.30 2.85 19.37
CA LEU A 53 -3.37 1.82 20.41
C LEU A 53 -4.76 1.75 21.07
N PHE A 54 -5.45 2.89 21.17
CA PHE A 54 -6.82 2.96 21.70
C PHE A 54 -7.85 2.28 20.79
N ASN A 55 -7.52 2.04 19.53
CA ASN A 55 -8.40 1.33 18.60
C ASN A 55 -8.31 -0.20 18.75
N ILE A 56 -7.32 -0.73 19.49
CA ILE A 56 -7.18 -2.16 19.73
C ILE A 56 -8.12 -2.60 20.84
N LYS A 57 -9.24 -3.18 20.43
CA LYS A 57 -10.24 -3.77 21.32
C LYS A 57 -10.19 -5.29 21.24
N GLN A 58 -10.36 -5.95 22.38
CA GLN A 58 -10.50 -7.39 22.43
C GLN A 58 -11.78 -7.80 21.70
N ALA A 59 -11.66 -8.74 20.76
CA ALA A 59 -12.81 -9.23 20.02
C ALA A 59 -13.65 -10.19 20.89
N GLU A 60 -14.94 -10.31 20.60
CA GLU A 60 -15.80 -11.27 21.29
C GLU A 60 -15.31 -12.70 21.03
N GLY A 61 -15.07 -13.47 22.10
CA GLY A 61 -14.51 -14.82 22.02
C GLY A 61 -12.98 -14.88 21.84
N GLU A 62 -12.28 -13.74 21.73
CA GLU A 62 -10.82 -13.71 21.72
C GLU A 62 -10.26 -14.05 23.11
N SER A 63 -9.32 -14.99 23.17
CA SER A 63 -8.61 -15.28 24.42
C SER A 63 -7.74 -14.08 24.83
N LEU A 64 -7.64 -13.82 26.13
CA LEU A 64 -6.80 -12.73 26.65
C LEU A 64 -5.34 -12.81 26.15
N LYS A 65 -4.81 -14.02 25.98
CA LYS A 65 -3.47 -14.26 25.44
C LYS A 65 -3.34 -13.80 23.97
N GLY A 66 -4.38 -14.03 23.16
CA GLY A 66 -4.44 -13.58 21.76
C GLY A 66 -4.47 -12.05 21.67
N TYR A 67 -5.32 -11.44 22.48
CA TYR A 67 -5.42 -9.99 22.59
C TYR A 67 -4.08 -9.35 22.98
N LEU A 68 -3.44 -9.86 24.03
CA LEU A 68 -2.15 -9.35 24.51
C LEU A 68 -1.04 -9.52 23.47
N ALA A 69 -1.03 -10.60 22.69
CA ALA A 69 -0.06 -10.77 21.61
C ALA A 69 -0.24 -9.70 20.52
N CYS A 70 -1.48 -9.38 20.14
CA CYS A 70 -1.81 -8.34 19.16
C CYS A 70 -1.48 -6.93 19.67
N PHE A 71 -1.87 -6.64 20.92
CA PHE A 71 -1.58 -5.37 21.58
C PHE A 71 -0.07 -5.11 21.68
N ASN A 72 0.69 -6.06 22.21
CA ASN A 72 2.14 -5.92 22.38
C ASN A 72 2.88 -5.76 21.04
N ASN A 73 2.48 -6.50 20.00
CA ASN A 73 3.05 -6.32 18.65
C ASN A 73 2.86 -4.89 18.15
N THR A 74 1.69 -4.31 18.40
CA THR A 74 1.39 -2.93 18.01
C THR A 74 2.16 -1.91 18.84
N THR A 75 2.30 -2.12 20.16
CA THR A 75 3.11 -1.25 21.04
C THR A 75 4.59 -1.23 20.63
N VAL A 76 5.19 -2.37 20.32
CA VAL A 76 6.59 -2.45 19.87
C VAL A 76 6.83 -1.59 18.63
N ARG A 77 5.84 -1.46 17.75
CA ARG A 77 5.90 -0.67 16.52
C ARG A 77 5.67 0.83 16.72
N VAL A 78 5.13 1.25 17.86
CA VAL A 78 5.01 2.68 18.24
C VAL A 78 6.34 3.20 18.76
N ASP A 79 7.07 2.37 19.52
CA ASP A 79 8.34 2.71 20.15
C ASP A 79 9.56 2.48 19.25
N ASP A 80 9.39 1.82 18.09
CA ASP A 80 10.47 1.56 17.13
C ASP A 80 10.98 2.89 16.53
N PRO A 81 12.27 3.24 16.72
CA PRO A 81 12.79 4.55 16.34
C PRO A 81 13.21 4.69 14.88
N ASP A 82 12.83 3.78 13.98
CA ASP A 82 12.96 4.01 12.52
C ASP A 82 12.38 5.38 12.07
#